data_AF-A0A4R6U6W5-F1
#
_entry.id   AF-A0A4R6U6W5-F1
#
_cell.length_a   1.000
_cell.length_b   1.000
_cell.length_c   1.000
_cell.angle_alpha   90.00
_cell.angle_beta   90.00
_cell.angle_gamma   90.00
#
_symmetry.space_group_name_H-M   'P 1'
#
loop_
_entity.id
_entity.type
_entity.pdbx_description
1 polymer ?
#
loop_
_entity_poly.entity_id
_entity_poly.type
_entity_poly.pdbx_seq_one_letter_code
_entity_poly.pdbx_strand_id
1 'polypeptide(L)'
;MKSVLRTIGFAVILFTLSACSFGASTAEEMYEHLEKALELEAEFQEQQEPLVELEKEEHKIYEEMITLTTEQMDQINALSEEALATINEREERLQKEQASIQASQEEFKKVEALVADLEEENVQQSAEELVTTMEERYSTYQLLNEAYTKAIALEKEMYTMVTDENMTMEQFTEQVEKINTAYEDVSKANKTFNDLTNKYNTLKPAFYEQAGLDIVFEGNDTEVDGASDNESEGQEDAS
;
A
#
# COMPACT_ATOMS: atom_id res chain seq x y z
N MET A 1 -21.53 2.40 11.31
CA MET A 1 -20.76 3.46 11.99
C MET A 1 -19.79 4.05 10.98
N LYS A 2 -19.62 5.37 10.99
CA LYS A 2 -19.02 6.14 9.90
C LYS A 2 -17.56 5.72 9.66
N SER A 3 -17.27 5.14 8.49
CA SER A 3 -15.91 4.96 8.01
C SER A 3 -15.35 6.32 7.60
N VAL A 4 -14.29 6.76 8.28
CA VAL A 4 -13.53 7.92 7.86
C VAL A 4 -12.59 7.43 6.75
N LEU A 5 -13.09 7.50 5.51
CA LEU A 5 -12.30 7.25 4.32
C LEU A 5 -11.28 8.40 4.22
N ARG A 6 -10.02 8.14 4.56
CA ARG A 6 -8.93 9.08 4.30
C ARG A 6 -8.60 8.99 2.82
N THR A 7 -9.22 9.85 2.02
CA THR A 7 -8.85 10.08 0.63
C THR A 7 -7.47 10.73 0.63
N ILE A 8 -6.44 10.02 0.16
CA ILE A 8 -5.18 10.68 -0.21
C ILE A 8 -5.49 11.41 -1.51
N GLY A 9 -5.66 12.73 -1.41
CA GLY A 9 -6.03 13.58 -2.55
C GLY A 9 -4.95 13.56 -3.62
N PHE A 10 -5.34 13.32 -4.86
CA PHE A 10 -4.49 13.48 -6.03
C PHE A 10 -4.34 14.98 -6.31
N ALA A 11 -3.16 15.54 -6.09
CA ALA A 11 -2.85 16.90 -6.49
C ALA A 11 -2.58 16.91 -8.00
N VAL A 12 -3.47 17.51 -8.78
CA VAL A 12 -3.26 17.76 -10.20
C VAL A 12 -2.41 19.03 -10.33
N ILE A 13 -1.16 18.88 -10.79
CA ILE A 13 -0.24 20.01 -10.98
C ILE A 13 -0.42 20.58 -12.38
N LEU A 14 -0.78 21.86 -12.47
CA LEU A 14 -0.94 22.61 -13.73
C LEU A 14 0.35 23.39 -14.04
N PHE A 15 0.94 23.14 -15.21
CA PHE A 15 2.16 23.79 -15.65
C PHE A 15 1.94 25.17 -16.25
N THR A 16 2.76 26.14 -15.84
CA THR A 16 3.07 27.32 -16.64
C THR A 16 4.58 27.42 -16.83
N LEU A 17 5.10 26.83 -17.91
CA LEU A 17 6.54 26.91 -18.23
C LEU A 17 6.86 28.28 -18.85
N SER A 18 7.46 29.17 -18.06
CA SER A 18 8.16 30.35 -18.58
C SER A 18 9.53 29.94 -19.11
N ALA A 19 9.67 29.90 -20.44
CA ALA A 19 10.91 29.57 -21.13
C ALA A 19 12.06 30.53 -20.75
N CYS A 20 13.12 30.00 -20.13
CA CYS A 20 14.42 30.66 -20.02
C CYS A 20 15.57 29.64 -20.13
N SER A 21 16.41 29.84 -21.16
CA SER A 21 17.70 29.21 -21.47
C SER A 21 17.69 27.79 -22.08
N PHE A 22 18.74 27.55 -22.86
CA PHE A 22 19.00 26.42 -23.75
C PHE A 22 19.08 25.07 -23.00
N GLY A 23 18.20 24.12 -23.32
CA GLY A 23 18.22 22.74 -22.79
C GLY A 23 17.48 22.61 -21.44
N ALA A 24 16.80 21.49 -21.22
CA ALA A 24 16.26 21.17 -19.89
C ALA A 24 17.43 20.99 -18.90
N SER A 25 17.33 21.60 -17.73
CA SER A 25 18.27 21.36 -16.63
C SER A 25 18.16 19.93 -16.12
N THR A 26 19.22 19.39 -15.50
CA THR A 26 19.19 18.06 -14.86
C THR A 26 18.01 17.90 -13.90
N ALA A 27 17.67 18.95 -13.16
CA ALA A 27 16.54 18.95 -12.23
C ALA A 27 15.18 18.89 -12.94
N GLU A 28 15.02 19.53 -14.10
CA GLU A 28 13.81 19.41 -14.93
C GLU A 28 13.66 18.00 -15.50
N GLU A 29 14.76 17.37 -15.93
CA GLU A 29 14.74 15.97 -16.40
C GLU A 29 14.38 15.00 -15.26
N MET A 30 14.96 15.20 -14.08
CA MET A 30 14.57 14.44 -12.89
C MET A 30 13.10 14.63 -12.55
N TYR A 31 12.58 15.85 -12.65
CA TYR A 31 11.17 16.14 -12.43
C TYR A 31 10.27 15.34 -13.38
N GLU A 32 10.58 15.32 -14.68
CA GLU A 32 9.81 14.53 -15.66
C GLU A 32 9.77 13.04 -15.30
N HIS A 33 10.91 12.46 -14.90
CA HIS A 33 10.98 11.06 -14.50
C HIS A 33 10.26 10.78 -13.17
N LEU A 34 10.32 11.70 -12.20
CA LEU A 34 9.62 11.58 -10.92
C LEU A 34 8.10 11.58 -11.10
N GLU A 35 7.57 12.48 -11.94
CA GLU A 35 6.13 12.50 -12.24
C GLU A 35 5.73 11.30 -13.11
N LYS A 36 6.57 10.89 -14.06
CA LYS A 36 6.32 9.68 -14.86
C LYS A 36 6.25 8.42 -14.00
N ALA A 37 7.14 8.27 -13.02
CA ALA A 37 7.11 7.16 -12.07
C ALA A 37 5.80 7.19 -11.27
N LEU A 38 5.39 8.36 -10.74
CA LEU A 38 4.11 8.51 -10.04
C LEU A 38 2.90 8.13 -10.91
N GLU A 39 2.87 8.55 -12.18
CA GLU A 39 1.82 8.15 -13.12
C GLU A 39 1.76 6.63 -13.33
N LEU A 40 2.91 5.96 -13.35
CA LEU A 40 3.00 4.50 -13.52
C LEU A 40 2.45 3.74 -12.30
N GLU A 41 2.35 4.37 -11.13
CA GLU A 41 1.73 3.81 -9.91
C GLU A 41 0.20 3.98 -9.85
N ALA A 42 -0.43 4.56 -10.88
CA ALA A 42 -1.90 4.75 -10.88
C ALA A 42 -2.66 3.44 -10.69
N GLU A 43 -2.26 2.37 -11.38
CA GLU A 43 -2.88 1.06 -11.23
C GLU A 43 -2.67 0.48 -9.82
N PHE A 44 -1.51 0.72 -9.19
CA PHE A 44 -1.30 0.35 -7.78
C PHE A 44 -2.36 0.98 -6.87
N GLN A 45 -2.64 2.28 -7.06
CA GLN A 45 -3.64 3.00 -6.28
C GLN A 45 -5.06 2.49 -6.55
N GLU A 46 -5.39 2.22 -7.81
CA GLU A 46 -6.70 1.73 -8.23
C GLU A 46 -7.05 0.34 -7.69
N GLN A 47 -6.04 -0.50 -7.40
CA GLN A 47 -6.28 -1.84 -6.84
C GLN A 47 -6.50 -1.87 -5.31
N GLN A 48 -6.13 -0.82 -4.56
CA GLN A 48 -6.18 -0.85 -3.09
C GLN A 48 -7.60 -1.02 -2.53
N GLU A 49 -8.56 -0.22 -3.00
CA GLU A 49 -9.95 -0.30 -2.50
C GLU A 49 -10.62 -1.64 -2.88
N PRO A 50 -10.53 -2.13 -4.13
CA PRO A 50 -11.03 -3.45 -4.48
C PRO A 50 -10.42 -4.60 -3.65
N LEU A 51 -9.11 -4.57 -3.37
CA LEU A 51 -8.47 -5.58 -2.51
C LEU A 51 -9.10 -5.60 -1.10
N VAL A 52 -9.31 -4.43 -0.50
CA VAL A 52 -9.94 -4.30 0.83
C VAL A 52 -11.39 -4.78 0.82
N GLU A 53 -12.15 -4.51 -0.24
CA GLU A 53 -13.54 -5.00 -0.33
C GLU A 53 -13.60 -6.53 -0.48
N LEU A 54 -12.70 -7.13 -1.25
CA LEU A 54 -12.59 -8.58 -1.36
C LEU A 54 -12.20 -9.24 -0.03
N GLU A 55 -11.29 -8.64 0.75
CA GLU A 55 -10.97 -9.11 2.10
C GLU A 55 -12.19 -9.06 3.03
N LYS A 56 -12.99 -7.99 2.97
CA LYS A 56 -14.22 -7.88 3.77
C LYS A 56 -15.27 -8.90 3.36
N GLU A 57 -15.36 -9.21 2.07
CA GLU A 57 -16.26 -10.23 1.55
C GLU A 57 -15.83 -11.62 2.04
N GLU A 58 -14.56 -11.96 1.88
CA GLU A 58 -13.97 -13.21 2.39
C GLU A 58 -14.15 -13.34 3.91
N HIS A 59 -13.95 -12.27 4.67
CA HIS A 59 -14.14 -12.30 6.12
C HIS A 59 -15.58 -12.62 6.53
N LYS A 60 -16.59 -12.13 5.79
CA LYS A 60 -18.00 -12.49 6.05
C LYS A 60 -18.26 -13.96 5.76
N ILE A 61 -17.67 -14.49 4.69
CA ILE A 61 -17.76 -15.92 4.36
C ILE A 61 -17.15 -16.75 5.48
N TYR A 62 -15.98 -16.35 5.99
CA TYR A 62 -15.35 -16.97 7.16
C TYR A 62 -16.25 -16.92 8.40
N GLU A 63 -16.81 -15.75 8.73
CA GLU A 63 -17.72 -15.58 9.87
C GLU A 63 -18.98 -16.47 9.77
N GLU A 64 -19.52 -16.65 8.57
CA GLU A 64 -20.64 -17.57 8.33
C GLU A 64 -20.20 -19.03 8.50
N MET A 65 -19.08 -19.41 7.90
CA MET A 65 -18.58 -20.78 7.87
C MET A 65 -18.30 -21.33 9.27
N ILE A 66 -17.73 -20.54 10.19
CA ILE A 66 -17.43 -20.99 11.56
C ILE A 66 -18.68 -21.27 12.41
N THR A 67 -19.87 -20.88 11.94
CA THR A 67 -21.15 -21.20 12.60
C THR A 67 -21.73 -22.54 12.17
N LEU A 68 -21.20 -23.12 11.09
CA LEU A 68 -21.70 -24.37 10.51
C LEU A 68 -21.14 -25.59 11.23
N THR A 69 -21.88 -26.69 11.12
CA THR A 69 -21.47 -28.01 11.64
C THR A 69 -21.15 -28.96 10.49
N THR A 70 -20.52 -30.09 10.79
CA THR A 70 -20.20 -31.12 9.79
C THR A 70 -21.43 -31.71 9.10
N GLU A 71 -22.63 -31.62 9.70
CA GLU A 71 -23.90 -32.00 9.06
C GLU A 71 -24.27 -31.08 7.89
N GLN A 72 -23.65 -29.89 7.81
CA GLN A 72 -23.88 -28.87 6.79
C GLN A 72 -22.72 -28.79 5.78
N MET A 73 -22.03 -29.91 5.54
CA MET A 73 -20.86 -29.97 4.66
C MET A 73 -21.11 -29.40 3.25
N ASP A 74 -22.30 -29.60 2.69
CA ASP A 74 -22.67 -29.00 1.39
C ASP A 74 -22.61 -27.46 1.41
N GLN A 75 -22.98 -26.82 2.53
CA GLN A 75 -22.88 -25.37 2.69
C GLN A 75 -21.43 -24.93 2.91
N ILE A 76 -20.65 -25.69 3.70
CA ILE A 76 -19.21 -25.44 3.91
C ILE A 76 -18.46 -25.47 2.57
N ASN A 77 -18.75 -26.47 1.73
CA ASN A 77 -18.15 -26.58 0.40
C ASN A 77 -18.50 -25.38 -0.49
N ALA A 78 -19.77 -24.97 -0.53
CA ALA A 78 -20.20 -23.82 -1.33
C ALA A 78 -19.54 -22.51 -0.87
N LEU A 79 -19.50 -22.25 0.44
CA LEU A 79 -18.83 -21.07 0.99
C LEU A 79 -17.31 -21.10 0.75
N SER A 80 -16.69 -22.29 0.81
CA SER A 80 -15.26 -22.44 0.53
C SER A 80 -14.94 -22.15 -0.94
N GLU A 81 -15.81 -22.57 -1.87
CA GLU A 81 -15.68 -22.22 -3.29
C GLU A 81 -15.82 -20.70 -3.51
N GLU A 82 -16.74 -20.04 -2.81
CA GLU A 82 -16.91 -18.59 -2.87
C GLU A 82 -15.68 -17.85 -2.33
N ALA A 83 -15.16 -18.23 -1.16
CA ALA A 83 -13.94 -17.66 -0.61
C ALA A 83 -12.72 -17.90 -1.52
N LEU A 84 -12.58 -19.09 -2.10
CA LEU A 84 -11.50 -19.34 -3.05
C LEU A 84 -11.60 -18.46 -4.30
N ALA A 85 -12.81 -18.13 -4.75
CA ALA A 85 -13.02 -17.20 -5.85
C ALA A 85 -12.57 -15.77 -5.48
N THR A 86 -12.91 -15.26 -4.30
CA THR A 86 -12.46 -13.94 -3.84
C THR A 86 -10.94 -13.88 -3.68
N ILE A 87 -10.32 -14.94 -3.15
CA ILE A 87 -8.86 -15.02 -2.98
C ILE A 87 -8.14 -15.08 -4.34
N ASN A 88 -8.67 -15.80 -5.33
CA ASN A 88 -8.10 -15.80 -6.68
C ASN A 88 -8.19 -14.40 -7.32
N GLU A 89 -9.29 -13.68 -7.11
CA GLU A 89 -9.41 -12.30 -7.59
C GLU A 89 -8.42 -11.36 -6.87
N ARG A 90 -8.22 -11.52 -5.55
CA ARG A 90 -7.19 -10.79 -4.80
C ARG A 90 -5.79 -11.02 -5.37
N GLU A 91 -5.46 -12.27 -5.70
CA GLU A 91 -4.16 -12.62 -6.31
C GLU A 91 -3.97 -11.94 -7.68
N GLU A 92 -4.99 -11.95 -8.55
CA GLU A 92 -4.92 -11.27 -9.86
C GLU A 92 -4.73 -9.76 -9.72
N ARG A 93 -5.39 -9.13 -8.75
CA ARG A 93 -5.25 -7.70 -8.47
C ARG A 93 -3.87 -7.36 -7.93
N LEU A 94 -3.35 -8.18 -7.00
CA LEU A 94 -2.01 -8.02 -6.46
C LEU A 94 -0.93 -8.12 -7.55
N GLN A 95 -1.13 -8.97 -8.57
CA GLN A 95 -0.23 -9.06 -9.72
C GLN A 95 -0.23 -7.78 -10.58
N LYS A 96 -1.39 -7.16 -10.81
CA LYS A 96 -1.50 -5.89 -11.55
C LYS A 96 -0.80 -4.76 -10.80
N GLU A 97 -1.06 -4.68 -9.50
CA GLU A 97 -0.43 -3.73 -8.60
C GLU A 97 1.11 -3.90 -8.61
N GLN A 98 1.61 -5.14 -8.50
CA GLN A 98 3.04 -5.43 -8.52
C GLN A 98 3.69 -5.00 -9.84
N ALA A 99 3.04 -5.27 -10.98
CA ALA A 99 3.54 -4.85 -12.29
C ALA A 99 3.62 -3.32 -12.41
N SER A 100 2.66 -2.60 -11.84
CA SER A 100 2.64 -1.13 -11.78
C SER A 100 3.80 -0.57 -10.95
N ILE A 101 4.04 -1.12 -9.75
CA ILE A 101 5.18 -0.71 -8.92
C ILE A 101 6.52 -1.04 -9.60
N GLN A 102 6.65 -2.20 -10.25
CA GLN A 102 7.87 -2.54 -10.99
C GLN A 102 8.12 -1.57 -12.15
N ALA A 103 7.08 -1.18 -12.89
CA ALA A 103 7.21 -0.19 -13.96
C ALA A 103 7.64 1.18 -13.42
N SER A 104 7.05 1.62 -12.29
CA SER A 104 7.45 2.84 -11.58
C SER A 104 8.91 2.78 -11.15
N GLN A 105 9.35 1.66 -10.56
CA GLN A 105 10.73 1.47 -10.13
C GLN A 105 11.73 1.52 -11.30
N GLU A 106 11.42 0.91 -12.44
CA GLU A 106 12.29 0.99 -13.62
C GLU A 106 12.38 2.41 -14.19
N GLU A 107 11.29 3.19 -14.15
CA GLU A 107 11.33 4.60 -14.54
C GLU A 107 12.15 5.42 -13.55
N PHE A 108 11.97 5.18 -12.24
CA PHE A 108 12.64 5.91 -11.18
C PHE A 108 14.17 5.76 -11.20
N LYS A 109 14.71 4.63 -11.67
CA LYS A 109 16.17 4.46 -11.85
C LYS A 109 16.81 5.51 -12.76
N LYS A 110 16.03 6.15 -13.63
CA LYS A 110 16.52 7.27 -14.45
C LYS A 110 16.77 8.52 -13.60
N VAL A 111 16.00 8.74 -12.54
CA VAL A 111 16.23 9.79 -11.55
C VAL A 111 17.55 9.55 -10.83
N GLU A 112 17.78 8.32 -10.36
CA GLU A 112 19.03 7.91 -9.68
C GLU A 112 20.28 8.24 -10.52
N ALA A 113 20.21 7.97 -11.82
CA ALA A 113 21.32 8.21 -12.75
C ALA A 113 21.67 9.71 -12.93
N LEU A 114 20.73 10.61 -12.66
CA LEU A 114 20.88 12.06 -12.86
C LEU A 114 21.37 12.80 -11.61
N VAL A 115 21.31 12.18 -10.43
CA VAL A 115 21.64 12.85 -9.15
C VAL A 115 23.04 13.45 -9.16
N ALA A 116 24.03 12.73 -9.68
CA ALA A 116 25.42 13.18 -9.70
C ALA A 116 25.69 14.34 -10.68
N ASP A 117 24.75 14.62 -11.59
CA ASP A 117 24.84 15.68 -12.59
C ASP A 117 24.17 16.99 -12.11
N LEU A 118 23.69 17.04 -10.87
CA LEU A 118 23.18 18.26 -10.23
C LEU A 118 24.35 19.18 -9.83
N GLU A 119 24.27 20.46 -10.21
CA GLU A 119 25.37 21.41 -10.00
C GLU A 119 25.44 21.95 -8.55
N GLU A 120 24.30 22.09 -7.88
CA GLU A 120 24.20 22.65 -6.53
C GLU A 120 24.25 21.55 -5.47
N GLU A 121 25.23 21.61 -4.56
CA GLU A 121 25.47 20.59 -3.53
C GLU A 121 24.25 20.36 -2.62
N ASN A 122 23.52 21.42 -2.25
CA ASN A 122 22.30 21.32 -1.46
C ASN A 122 21.17 20.61 -2.24
N VAL A 123 21.01 20.90 -3.53
CA VAL A 123 20.01 20.27 -4.39
C VAL A 123 20.36 18.78 -4.58
N GLN A 124 21.64 18.48 -4.79
CA GLN A 124 22.15 17.11 -4.88
C GLN A 124 21.86 16.31 -3.59
N GLN A 125 22.18 16.85 -2.41
CA GLN A 125 21.89 16.18 -1.14
C GLN A 125 20.39 15.92 -0.94
N SER A 126 19.55 16.89 -1.31
CA SER A 126 18.09 16.72 -1.26
C SER A 126 17.61 15.61 -2.21
N ALA A 127 18.20 15.51 -3.40
CA ALA A 127 17.91 14.44 -4.35
C ALA A 127 18.38 13.06 -3.86
N GLU A 128 19.55 12.97 -3.23
CA GLU A 128 20.08 11.73 -2.64
C GLU A 128 19.16 11.18 -1.54
N GLU A 129 18.63 12.05 -0.66
CA GLU A 129 17.67 11.64 0.35
C GLU A 129 16.34 11.19 -0.26
N LEU A 130 15.85 11.89 -1.29
CA LEU A 130 14.64 11.53 -2.01
C LEU A 130 14.76 10.14 -2.65
N VAL A 131 15.88 9.90 -3.35
CA VAL A 131 16.21 8.63 -4.00
C VAL A 131 16.28 7.50 -2.97
N THR A 132 17.06 7.69 -1.90
CA THR A 132 17.22 6.68 -0.85
C THR A 132 15.86 6.30 -0.24
N THR A 133 15.01 7.31 0.04
CA THR A 133 13.68 7.08 0.62
C THR A 133 12.77 6.30 -0.34
N MET A 134 12.83 6.56 -1.65
CA MET A 134 12.02 5.84 -2.63
C MET A 134 12.52 4.42 -2.88
N GLU A 135 13.83 4.20 -2.91
CA GLU A 135 14.43 2.86 -3.00
C GLU A 135 14.00 1.99 -1.81
N GLU A 136 14.07 2.55 -0.59
CA GLU A 136 13.57 1.89 0.62
C GLU A 136 12.06 1.60 0.53
N ARG A 137 11.27 2.50 -0.08
CA ARG A 137 9.84 2.29 -0.30
C ARG A 137 9.59 1.12 -1.26
N TYR A 138 10.32 1.03 -2.38
CA TYR A 138 10.21 -0.11 -3.31
C TYR A 138 10.62 -1.44 -2.67
N SER A 139 11.71 -1.44 -1.90
CA SER A 139 12.15 -2.63 -1.17
C SER A 139 11.10 -3.07 -0.13
N THR A 140 10.54 -2.11 0.60
CA THR A 140 9.46 -2.39 1.57
C THR A 140 8.19 -2.90 0.87
N TYR A 141 7.88 -2.38 -0.32
CA TYR A 141 6.79 -2.89 -1.14
C TYR A 141 6.99 -4.36 -1.52
N GLN A 142 8.20 -4.76 -1.92
CA GLN A 142 8.50 -6.17 -2.24
C GLN A 142 8.22 -7.06 -1.02
N LEU A 143 8.65 -6.65 0.18
CA LEU A 143 8.36 -7.37 1.42
C LEU A 143 6.86 -7.44 1.72
N LEU A 144 6.13 -6.35 1.51
CA LEU A 144 4.68 -6.30 1.67
C LEU A 144 3.99 -7.29 0.71
N ASN A 145 4.35 -7.24 -0.58
CA ASN A 145 3.79 -8.11 -1.62
C ASN A 145 4.07 -9.59 -1.33
N GLU A 146 5.29 -9.93 -0.89
CA GLU A 146 5.67 -11.29 -0.49
C GLU A 146 4.85 -11.77 0.72
N ALA A 147 4.74 -10.95 1.77
CA ALA A 147 3.98 -11.29 2.97
C ALA A 147 2.49 -11.51 2.64
N TYR A 148 1.93 -10.66 1.79
CA TYR A 148 0.53 -10.73 1.37
C TYR A 148 0.27 -11.95 0.48
N THR A 149 1.18 -12.26 -0.46
CA THR A 149 1.11 -13.47 -1.28
C THR A 149 1.16 -14.74 -0.42
N LYS A 150 2.00 -14.73 0.62
CA LYS A 150 2.05 -15.83 1.60
C LYS A 150 0.75 -15.97 2.38
N ALA A 151 0.13 -14.86 2.82
CA ALA A 151 -1.17 -14.88 3.48
C ALA A 151 -2.25 -15.51 2.57
N ILE A 152 -2.33 -15.06 1.32
CA ILE A 152 -3.22 -15.62 0.30
C ILE A 152 -3.03 -17.15 0.16
N ALA A 153 -1.78 -17.62 0.08
CA ALA A 153 -1.51 -19.04 -0.06
C ALA A 153 -2.00 -19.86 1.15
N LEU A 154 -1.81 -19.33 2.37
CA LEU A 154 -2.27 -19.97 3.60
C LEU A 154 -3.81 -19.96 3.72
N GLU A 155 -4.47 -18.91 3.25
CA GLU A 155 -5.94 -18.85 3.17
C GLU A 155 -6.50 -19.88 2.20
N LYS A 156 -5.90 -20.01 0.99
CA LYS A 156 -6.30 -21.07 0.04
C LYS A 156 -6.15 -22.47 0.63
N GLU A 157 -5.06 -22.71 1.37
CA GLU A 157 -4.85 -23.96 2.08
C GLU A 157 -5.93 -24.18 3.15
N MET A 158 -6.27 -23.16 3.95
CA MET A 158 -7.34 -23.23 4.95
C MET A 158 -8.68 -23.61 4.31
N TYR A 159 -9.12 -22.90 3.26
CA TYR A 159 -10.39 -23.22 2.59
C TYR A 159 -10.39 -24.57 1.87
N THR A 160 -9.22 -25.08 1.50
CA THR A 160 -9.11 -26.46 1.02
C THR A 160 -9.25 -27.46 2.18
N MET A 161 -8.60 -27.20 3.32
CA MET A 161 -8.63 -28.06 4.50
C MET A 161 -10.03 -28.20 5.10
N VAL A 162 -10.82 -27.12 5.18
CA VAL A 162 -12.16 -27.15 5.79
C VAL A 162 -13.16 -28.02 5.02
N THR A 163 -12.86 -28.35 3.77
CA THR A 163 -13.66 -29.28 2.95
C THR A 163 -13.28 -30.75 3.16
N ASP A 164 -12.18 -31.03 3.88
CA ASP A 164 -11.78 -32.40 4.26
C ASP A 164 -12.55 -32.85 5.51
N GLU A 165 -13.35 -33.92 5.38
CA GLU A 165 -14.09 -34.52 6.50
C GLU A 165 -13.18 -35.03 7.63
N ASN A 166 -11.88 -35.22 7.38
CA ASN A 166 -10.89 -35.64 8.38
C ASN A 166 -10.17 -34.47 9.04
N MET A 167 -10.49 -33.22 8.68
CA MET A 167 -9.86 -32.05 9.29
C MET A 167 -10.09 -32.05 10.80
N THR A 168 -9.00 -31.90 11.55
CA THR A 168 -9.06 -31.76 13.01
C THR A 168 -9.04 -30.29 13.44
N MET A 169 -9.64 -29.99 14.60
CA MET A 169 -9.61 -28.65 15.17
C MET A 169 -8.19 -28.16 15.48
N GLU A 170 -7.28 -29.07 15.82
CA GLU A 170 -5.86 -28.76 16.04
C GLU A 170 -5.20 -28.25 14.75
N GLN A 171 -5.39 -28.96 13.63
CA GLN A 171 -4.87 -28.55 12.32
C GLN A 171 -5.47 -27.21 11.86
N PHE A 172 -6.77 -27.00 12.07
CA PHE A 172 -7.43 -25.74 11.74
C PHE A 172 -6.86 -24.58 12.56
N THR A 173 -6.69 -24.77 13.87
CA THR A 173 -6.11 -23.76 14.77
C THR A 173 -4.68 -23.41 14.36
N GLU A 174 -3.85 -24.41 14.06
CA GLU A 174 -2.48 -24.19 13.58
C GLU A 174 -2.46 -23.38 12.28
N GLN A 175 -3.39 -23.65 11.35
CA GLN A 175 -3.49 -22.89 10.10
C GLN A 175 -3.89 -21.44 10.34
N VAL A 176 -4.85 -21.19 11.23
CA VAL A 176 -5.26 -19.83 11.62
C VAL A 176 -4.09 -19.07 12.27
N GLU A 177 -3.27 -19.72 13.10
CA GLU A 177 -2.07 -19.10 13.68
C GLU A 177 -1.04 -18.70 12.61
N LYS A 178 -0.84 -19.53 11.57
CA LYS A 178 0.03 -19.20 10.44
C LYS A 178 -0.49 -18.01 9.65
N ILE A 179 -1.80 -17.95 9.39
CA ILE A 179 -2.46 -16.84 8.70
C ILE A 179 -2.30 -15.55 9.51
N ASN A 180 -2.59 -15.58 10.81
CA ASN A 180 -2.41 -14.43 11.69
C ASN A 180 -0.97 -13.91 11.68
N THR A 181 0.01 -14.81 11.75
CA THR A 181 1.43 -14.44 11.69
C THR A 181 1.77 -13.77 10.35
N ALA A 182 1.25 -14.29 9.23
CA ALA A 182 1.46 -13.66 7.92
C ALA A 182 0.83 -12.25 7.86
N TYR A 183 -0.35 -12.05 8.43
CA TYR A 183 -0.98 -10.72 8.49
C TYR A 183 -0.30 -9.75 9.44
N GLU A 184 0.38 -10.23 10.49
CA GLU A 184 1.27 -9.36 11.27
C GLU A 184 2.42 -8.82 10.42
N ASP A 185 3.01 -9.66 9.56
CA ASP A 185 4.09 -9.26 8.68
C ASP A 185 3.59 -8.28 7.60
N VAL A 186 2.40 -8.53 7.03
CA VAL A 186 1.70 -7.57 6.13
C VAL A 186 1.51 -6.23 6.83
N SER A 187 0.97 -6.22 8.05
CA SER A 187 0.70 -5.00 8.80
C SER A 187 1.98 -4.19 9.10
N LYS A 188 3.07 -4.87 9.51
CA LYS A 188 4.37 -4.25 9.75
C LYS A 188 4.96 -3.65 8.47
N ALA A 189 4.95 -4.40 7.36
CA ALA A 189 5.48 -3.92 6.08
C ALA A 189 4.65 -2.75 5.54
N ASN A 190 3.31 -2.84 5.61
CA ASN A 190 2.40 -1.78 5.19
C ASN A 190 2.62 -0.49 6.00
N LYS A 191 2.82 -0.60 7.32
CA LYS A 191 3.15 0.57 8.15
C LYS A 191 4.42 1.26 7.67
N THR A 192 5.50 0.50 7.48
CA THR A 192 6.77 1.05 6.98
C THR A 192 6.63 1.65 5.59
N PHE A 193 5.88 1.00 4.68
CA PHE A 193 5.62 1.52 3.33
C PHE A 193 4.89 2.87 3.38
N ASN A 194 3.88 3.00 4.24
CA ASN A 194 3.14 4.25 4.42
C ASN A 194 4.01 5.35 5.05
N ASP A 195 4.83 5.01 6.05
CA ASP A 195 5.77 5.95 6.68
C ASP A 195 6.77 6.48 5.64
N LEU A 196 7.32 5.62 4.78
CA LEU A 196 8.22 6.00 3.67
C LEU A 196 7.51 6.81 2.58
N THR A 197 6.27 6.45 2.23
CA THR A 197 5.45 7.19 1.26
C THR A 197 5.20 8.63 1.75
N ASN A 198 4.86 8.81 3.02
CA ASN A 198 4.68 10.13 3.61
C ASN A 198 5.98 10.94 3.64
N LYS A 199 7.10 10.29 3.98
CA LYS A 199 8.43 10.91 3.93
C LYS A 199 8.76 11.37 2.51
N TYR A 200 8.60 10.51 1.51
CA TYR A 200 8.81 10.83 0.11
C TYR A 200 7.93 12.00 -0.36
N ASN A 201 6.65 12.01 0.01
CA ASN A 201 5.72 13.11 -0.31
C ASN A 201 6.09 14.45 0.35
N THR A 202 6.92 14.42 1.40
CA THR A 202 7.49 15.64 2.01
C THR A 202 8.78 16.07 1.31
N LEU A 203 9.64 15.10 0.95
CA LEU A 203 10.93 15.37 0.31
C LEU A 203 10.77 15.84 -1.15
N LYS A 204 9.82 15.28 -1.90
CA LYS A 204 9.64 15.57 -3.33
C LYS A 204 9.37 17.06 -3.59
N PRO A 205 8.39 17.72 -2.93
CA PRO A 205 8.18 19.16 -3.08
C PRO A 205 9.38 20.00 -2.62
N ALA A 206 10.04 19.61 -1.53
CA ALA A 206 11.20 20.33 -1.00
C ALA A 206 12.40 20.28 -1.97
N PHE A 207 12.59 19.16 -2.67
CA PHE A 207 13.57 19.05 -3.76
C PHE A 207 13.22 20.02 -4.90
N TYR A 208 11.95 20.06 -5.33
CA TYR A 208 11.51 20.95 -6.40
C TYR A 208 11.73 22.43 -6.07
N GLU A 209 11.39 22.84 -4.85
CA GLU A 209 11.62 24.22 -4.38
C GLU A 209 13.12 24.57 -4.37
N GLN A 210 13.98 23.69 -3.84
CA GLN A 210 15.42 23.90 -3.81
C GLN A 210 16.05 23.93 -5.19
N ALA A 211 15.55 23.12 -6.13
CA ALA A 211 15.97 23.10 -7.51
C ALA A 211 15.47 24.32 -8.31
N GLY A 212 14.69 25.22 -7.70
CA GLY A 212 14.14 26.40 -8.37
C GLY A 212 13.09 26.08 -9.42
N LEU A 213 12.41 24.93 -9.32
CA LEU A 213 11.33 24.55 -10.21
C LEU A 213 10.05 25.30 -9.80
N ASP A 214 9.52 26.14 -10.69
CA ASP A 214 8.24 26.85 -10.48
C ASP A 214 7.06 25.87 -10.58
N ILE A 215 6.76 25.18 -9.48
CA ILE A 215 5.68 24.18 -9.42
C ILE A 215 4.51 24.73 -8.61
N VAL A 216 3.37 24.90 -9.27
CA VAL A 216 2.11 25.25 -8.61
C VAL A 216 1.44 23.96 -8.14
N PHE A 217 1.54 23.67 -6.84
CA PHE A 217 0.73 22.63 -6.22
C PHE A 217 -0.69 23.16 -6.02
N GLU A 218 -1.69 22.63 -6.73
CA GLU A 218 -3.09 22.87 -6.38
C GLU A 218 -3.39 22.11 -5.07
N GLY A 219 -3.39 22.85 -3.96
CA GLY A 219 -3.75 22.35 -2.65
C GLY A 219 -5.25 22.08 -2.56
N ASN A 220 -5.61 20.91 -2.04
CA ASN A 220 -6.88 20.74 -1.35
C ASN A 220 -6.55 20.82 0.15
N ASP A 221 -6.72 22.01 0.72
CA ASP A 221 -6.70 22.21 2.16
C ASP A 221 -7.75 21.29 2.79
N THR A 222 -7.30 20.27 3.51
CA THR A 222 -8.08 19.72 4.62
C THR A 222 -7.30 19.93 5.89
N GLU A 223 -7.82 20.87 6.67
CA GLU A 223 -7.47 21.21 8.04
C GLU A 223 -6.98 19.98 8.83
N VAL A 224 -5.75 20.06 9.31
CA VAL A 224 -5.28 19.26 10.44
C VAL A 224 -5.90 19.87 11.69
N ASP A 225 -7.08 19.40 12.05
CA ASP A 225 -7.72 19.77 13.31
C ASP A 225 -7.62 18.63 14.32
N GLY A 226 -6.87 18.91 15.39
CA GLY A 226 -7.24 18.53 16.75
C GLY A 226 -6.99 17.10 17.19
N ALA A 227 -5.89 16.91 17.93
CA ALA A 227 -5.85 15.98 19.04
C ALA A 227 -7.14 16.07 19.88
N SER A 228 -7.76 14.92 20.13
CA SER A 228 -8.66 14.73 21.26
C SER A 228 -8.18 13.50 22.00
N ASP A 229 -7.35 13.75 23.01
CA ASP A 229 -7.35 12.94 24.20
C ASP A 229 -8.80 12.73 24.65
N ASN A 230 -9.18 11.49 24.90
CA ASN A 230 -10.24 11.21 25.83
C ASN A 230 -9.76 10.07 26.73
N GLU A 231 -8.92 10.45 27.68
CA GLU A 231 -8.89 9.79 28.98
C GLU A 231 -10.30 9.80 29.56
N SER A 232 -10.87 8.62 29.74
CA SER A 232 -11.99 8.39 30.62
C SER A 232 -11.50 7.47 31.73
N GLU A 233 -10.84 8.03 32.73
CA GLU A 233 -10.80 7.43 34.05
C GLU A 233 -12.20 7.46 34.69
N GLY A 234 -12.54 6.34 35.34
CA GLY A 234 -13.55 6.29 36.40
C GLY A 234 -14.71 5.34 36.09
N GLN A 235 -14.68 4.12 36.63
CA GLN A 235 -15.18 3.85 37.99
C GLN A 235 -15.30 2.33 38.22
N GLU A 236 -14.33 1.72 38.88
CA GLU A 236 -14.58 0.49 39.65
C GLU A 236 -13.98 0.67 41.04
N ASP A 237 -14.87 1.00 41.97
CA ASP A 237 -14.63 0.90 43.40
C ASP A 237 -15.74 -0.01 43.96
N ALA A 238 -15.30 -1.16 44.49
CA ALA A 238 -15.91 -1.98 45.53
C ALA A 238 -17.41 -2.35 45.48
N SER A 239 -17.71 -3.63 45.21
CA SER A 239 -18.26 -4.61 46.17
C SER A 239 -18.56 -5.95 45.51
#